data_AF-T1CLP5-F1
#
_entry.id   AF-T1CLP5-F1
#
_cell.length_a   1.000
_cell.length_b   1.000
_cell.length_c   1.000
_cell.angle_alpha   90.00
_cell.angle_beta   90.00
_cell.angle_gamma   90.00
#
_symmetry.space_group_name_H-M   'P 1'
#
loop_
_entity.id
_entity.type
_entity.pdbx_description
1 polymer ?
#
loop_
_entity_poly.entity_id
_entity_poly.type
_entity_poly.pdbx_seq_one_letter_code
_entity_poly.pdbx_strand_id
1 'polypeptide(L)' 'MPVIADDHKVYYPGAQPVQMRITGDTRTGQLLGVQMLGATTTGVAKRIDTAAA' A
#
# COMPACT_ATOMS: atom_id res chain seq x y z
N MET A 1 1.97 2.17 13.40
CA MET A 1 0.68 1.48 13.10
C MET A 1 0.53 1.41 11.58
N PRO A 2 -0.05 0.35 11.00
CA PRO A 2 -0.30 0.31 9.56
C PRO A 2 -1.32 1.39 9.16
N VAL A 3 -1.14 1.97 7.97
CA VAL A 3 -2.13 2.83 7.33
C VAL A 3 -3.14 1.94 6.63
N ILE A 4 -4.43 2.27 6.73
CA ILE A 4 -5.50 1.55 6.04
C ILE A 4 -6.15 2.50 5.04
N ALA A 5 -6.27 2.07 3.78
CA ALA A 5 -6.95 2.82 2.74
C ALA A 5 -7.73 1.86 1.83
N ASP A 6 -8.75 2.37 1.14
CA ASP A 6 -9.50 1.59 0.16
C ASP A 6 -8.68 1.37 -1.12
N ASP A 7 -8.82 0.19 -1.73
CA ASP A 7 -8.12 -0.21 -2.96
C ASP A 7 -8.52 0.63 -4.19
N HIS A 8 -9.70 1.24 -4.14
CA HIS A 8 -10.19 2.23 -5.09
C HIS A 8 -11.19 3.19 -4.42
N LYS A 9 -11.82 4.05 -5.22
CA LYS A 9 -12.70 5.10 -4.71
C LYS A 9 -14.01 4.50 -4.19
N VAL A 10 -14.33 4.74 -2.91
CA VAL A 10 -15.47 4.14 -2.19
C VAL A 10 -16.85 4.44 -2.78
N TYR A 11 -16.97 5.50 -3.60
CA TYR A 11 -18.23 5.80 -4.28
C TYR A 11 -18.52 4.86 -5.46
N TYR A 12 -17.57 4.00 -5.85
CA TYR A 12 -17.85 2.82 -6.67
C TYR A 12 -18.04 1.59 -5.77
N PRO A 13 -19.09 0.77 -6.00
CA PRO A 13 -19.34 -0.41 -5.18
C PRO A 13 -18.19 -1.41 -5.19
N GLY A 14 -17.95 -2.04 -4.04
CA GLY A 14 -17.00 -3.15 -3.90
C GLY A 14 -15.59 -2.76 -3.46
N ALA A 15 -15.36 -1.53 -3.01
CA ALA A 15 -14.09 -1.11 -2.41
C ALA A 15 -13.68 -2.01 -1.24
N GLN A 16 -12.41 -2.40 -1.22
CA GLN A 16 -11.84 -3.26 -0.19
C GLN A 16 -10.64 -2.60 0.50
N PRO A 17 -10.46 -2.80 1.81
CA PRO A 17 -9.35 -2.21 2.54
C PRO A 17 -8.02 -2.85 2.18
N VAL A 18 -6.98 -2.01 2.10
CA VAL A 18 -5.58 -2.39 1.98
C VAL A 18 -4.83 -1.84 3.18
N GLN A 19 -4.12 -2.72 3.90
CA GLN A 19 -3.22 -2.33 4.98
C GLN A 19 -1.81 -2.11 4.41
N MET A 20 -1.18 -1.02 4.79
CA MET A 20 0.13 -0.63 4.30
C MET A 20 1.06 -0.24 5.44
N ARG A 21 2.34 -0.58 5.29
CA ARG A 21 3.42 -0.09 6.14
C ARG A 21 4.58 0.37 5.25
N ILE A 22 5.03 1.59 5.50
CA ILE A 22 6.22 2.17 4.87
C ILE A 22 7.30 2.29 5.96
N THR A 23 8.52 1.89 5.61
CA THR A 23 9.72 2.07 6.45
C THR A 23 10.69 2.95 5.69
N GLY A 24 11.16 4.02 6.32
CA GLY A 24 12.10 4.95 5.71
C GLY A 24 13.12 5.48 6.73
N ASP A 25 14.26 5.91 6.23
CA ASP A 25 15.24 6.67 7.00
C ASP A 25 14.72 8.11 7.14
N THR A 26 14.49 8.55 8.37
CA THR A 26 13.91 9.88 8.67
C THR A 26 14.90 11.02 8.46
N ARG A 27 16.20 10.76 8.38
CA ARG A 27 17.23 11.78 8.15
C ARG A 27 17.45 12.03 6.67
N THR A 28 17.43 10.98 5.86
CA THR A 28 17.71 11.05 4.41
C THR A 28 16.46 11.05 3.56
N GLY A 29 15.32 10.62 4.11
CA GLY A 29 14.09 10.37 3.36
C GLY A 29 14.14 9.10 2.52
N GLN A 30 15.19 8.27 2.65
CA GLN A 30 15.32 7.04 1.85
C GLN A 30 14.21 6.04 2.20
N LEU A 31 13.56 5.49 1.18
CA LEU A 31 12.64 4.38 1.33
C LEU A 31 13.42 3.09 1.61
N LEU A 32 13.19 2.47 2.77
CA LEU A 32 13.86 1.23 3.19
C LEU A 32 12.98 0.00 2.96
N GLY A 33 11.67 0.16 2.85
CA GLY A 33 10.78 -0.93 2.53
C GLY A 33 9.30 -0.56 2.56
N VAL A 34 8.51 -1.35 1.84
CA VAL A 34 7.06 -1.26 1.78
C VAL A 34 6.45 -2.65 1.98
N GLN A 35 5.39 -2.71 2.77
CA GLN A 35 4.57 -3.91 2.95
C GLN A 35 3.12 -3.54 2.68
N MET A 36 2.41 -4.38 1.92
CA MET A 36 0.99 -4.21 1.66
C MET A 36 0.26 -5.54 1.83
N LEU A 37 -0.91 -5.52 2.46
CA LEU A 37 -1.79 -6.66 2.63
C LEU A 37 -3.20 -6.28 2.18
N GLY A 38 -3.80 -7.11 1.33
CA GLY A 38 -5.16 -6.96 0.83
C GLY A 38 -5.61 -8.25 0.13
N ALA A 39 -6.89 -8.32 -0.24
CA ALA A 39 -7.39 -9.44 -1.04
C ALA A 39 -6.70 -9.48 -2.40
N THR A 40 -6.69 -10.63 -3.07
CA THR A 40 -6.03 -10.82 -4.38
C THR A 40 -6.51 -9.85 -5.46
N THR A 41 -7.74 -9.35 -5.35
CA THR A 41 -8.37 -8.39 -6.26
C THR A 41 -7.94 -6.94 -6.04
N THR A 42 -7.35 -6.60 -4.89
CA THR A 42 -6.99 -5.21 -4.54
C THR A 42 -5.79 -4.66 -5.31
N GLY A 43 -5.07 -5.52 -6.04
CA GLY A 43 -3.94 -5.11 -6.87
C GLY A 43 -2.70 -4.66 -6.08
N VAL A 44 -2.47 -5.20 -4.88
CA VAL A 44 -1.29 -4.88 -4.06
C VAL A 44 0.03 -5.26 -4.72
N ALA A 45 0.07 -6.33 -5.50
CA ALA A 45 1.30 -6.78 -6.18
C ALA A 45 1.87 -5.69 -7.11
N LYS A 46 1.03 -5.12 -7.99
CA LYS A 46 1.43 -4.04 -8.91
C LYS A 46 1.94 -2.79 -8.18
N ARG A 47 1.41 -2.52 -6.98
CA ARG A 47 1.81 -1.37 -6.16
C ARG A 47 3.17 -1.59 -5.49
N ILE A 48 3.47 -2.84 -5.12
CA ILE A 48 4.79 -3.22 -4.62
C ILE A 48 5.86 -3.05 -5.71
N ASP A 49 5.54 -3.40 -6.96
CA ASP A 49 6.48 -3.20 -8.09
C ASP A 49 6.91 -1.74 -8.22
N THR A 50 6.00 -0.78 -8.00
CA THR A 50 6.33 0.66 -8.00
C THR A 50 7.30 1.05 -6.88
N ALA A 51 7.18 0.42 -5.71
CA ALA A 51 8.08 0.69 -4.59
C ALA A 51 9.45 0.02 -4.73
N ALA A 52 9.58 -0.97 -5.62
CA ALA A 52 10.79 -1.72 -5.88
C ALA A 52 11.60 -1.22 -7.09
N ALA A 53 11.00 -0.34 -7.91
CA ALA A 53 11.63 0.28 -9.08
C ALA A 53 12.53 1.46 -8.67
#